data_AF-A0A927TAA3-F1
#
_entry.id   AF-A0A927TAA3-F1
#
_cell.length_a   1.000
_cell.length_b   1.000
_cell.length_c   1.000
_cell.angle_alpha   90.00
_cell.angle_beta   90.00
_cell.angle_gamma   90.00
#
_symmetry.space_group_name_H-M   'P 1'
#
loop_
_entity.id
_entity.type
_entity.pdbx_description
1 polymer ?
#
loop_
_entity_poly.entity_id
_entity_poly.type
_entity_poly.pdbx_seq_one_letter_code
_entity_poly.pdbx_strand_id
1 'polypeptide(L)'
;MGRRPKYSDERLTEAVHQYQKVHKGKIEASELARWASDNCDGLEGVRYYDFTRPLIVVDAKTGKKQNKKKQCTILIEMLNNQRGIGRRPEWNDLLCAADINSILNRTKADQRQLILDAREQHAKLKKTVARLQESNRVLQEENQSLLDKIESLNESFLECEKTQQKLSKQIKVILKSAEHEAQKEALAKQGIFEDGVDLSMYIKAKTTTIERALEVKNAIMNQLNNKQGEKDIKAEAENPKDIIMNGLANIDEHC
;
A
#
# COMPACT_ATOMS: atom_id res chain seq x y z
N MET A 1 -37.75 11.25 -5.15
CA MET A 1 -36.39 10.88 -5.58
C MET A 1 -35.38 11.74 -4.81
N GLY A 2 -34.70 11.19 -3.79
CA GLY A 2 -33.68 11.93 -3.04
C GLY A 2 -32.46 12.19 -3.90
N ARG A 3 -32.00 13.44 -4.00
CA ARG A 3 -30.75 13.79 -4.70
C ARG A 3 -29.61 13.02 -4.04
N ARG A 4 -28.93 12.15 -4.79
CA ARG A 4 -27.71 11.48 -4.30
C ARG A 4 -26.67 12.57 -3.98
N PRO A 5 -25.96 12.45 -2.85
CA PRO A 5 -24.91 13.41 -2.52
C PRO A 5 -23.83 13.39 -3.61
N LYS A 6 -23.34 14.58 -3.99
CA LYS A 6 -22.34 14.77 -5.06
C LYS A 6 -20.99 14.11 -4.73
N TYR A 7 -20.65 14.05 -3.44
CA TYR A 7 -19.41 13.47 -2.94
C TYR A 7 -19.74 12.40 -1.89
N SER A 8 -18.94 11.32 -1.84
CA SER A 8 -19.07 10.29 -0.82
C SER A 8 -18.56 10.78 0.53
N ASP A 9 -19.16 10.31 1.62
CA ASP A 9 -18.73 10.68 2.98
C ASP A 9 -17.31 10.17 3.28
N GLU A 10 -16.91 9.04 2.68
CA GLU A 10 -15.55 8.49 2.77
C GLU A 10 -14.51 9.44 2.18
N ARG A 11 -14.76 9.99 0.98
CA ARG A 11 -13.85 10.96 0.35
C ARG A 11 -13.74 12.26 1.17
N LEU A 12 -14.86 12.74 1.70
CA LEU A 12 -14.87 13.91 2.57
C LEU A 12 -14.11 13.64 3.88
N THR A 13 -14.20 12.42 4.42
CA THR A 13 -13.48 12.01 5.64
C THR A 13 -11.98 11.91 5.38
N GLU A 14 -11.56 11.36 4.25
CA GLU A 14 -10.15 11.31 3.85
C GLU A 14 -9.56 12.72 3.68
N ALA A 15 -10.31 13.65 3.08
CA ALA A 15 -9.87 15.05 2.98
C ALA A 15 -9.66 15.70 4.36
N VAL A 16 -10.54 15.41 5.34
CA VAL A 16 -10.34 15.85 6.74
C VAL A 16 -9.05 15.25 7.31
N HIS A 17 -8.76 13.97 7.04
CA HIS A 17 -7.55 13.28 7.50
C HIS A 17 -6.25 13.80 6.88
N GLN A 18 -6.29 14.28 5.64
CA GLN A 18 -5.13 14.91 5.02
C GLN A 18 -4.96 16.35 5.49
N TYR A 19 -6.07 17.11 5.59
CA TYR A 19 -6.04 18.48 6.08
C TYR A 19 -5.47 18.60 7.50
N GLN A 20 -5.82 17.67 8.41
CA GLN A 20 -5.28 17.68 9.77
C GLN A 20 -3.75 17.51 9.85
N LYS A 21 -3.11 16.89 8.84
CA LYS A 21 -1.66 16.71 8.81
C LYS A 21 -0.94 18.02 8.48
N VAL A 22 -1.55 18.82 7.62
CA VAL A 22 -1.01 20.11 7.15
C VAL A 22 -1.40 21.25 8.09
N HIS A 23 -2.63 21.23 8.61
CA HIS A 23 -3.16 22.27 9.47
C HIS A 23 -3.37 21.81 10.92
N LYS A 24 -2.62 22.44 11.83
CA LYS A 24 -2.62 22.16 13.28
C LYS A 24 -3.66 22.99 14.06
N GLY A 25 -4.28 23.99 13.43
CA GLY A 25 -5.27 24.89 14.05
C GLY A 25 -6.69 24.31 14.14
N LYS A 26 -7.68 25.16 14.40
CA LYS A 26 -9.09 24.78 14.35
C LYS A 26 -9.45 24.40 12.92
N ILE A 27 -10.10 23.26 12.72
CA ILE A 27 -10.61 22.88 11.41
C ILE A 27 -11.92 23.63 11.19
N GLU A 28 -11.86 24.69 10.38
CA GLU A 28 -13.02 25.42 9.89
C GLU A 28 -13.52 24.82 8.57
N ALA A 29 -14.81 24.52 8.48
CA ALA A 29 -15.37 23.83 7.30
C ALA A 29 -15.20 24.63 6.00
N SER A 30 -15.13 25.96 6.08
CA SER A 30 -14.89 26.85 4.93
C SER A 30 -13.47 26.74 4.41
N GLU A 31 -12.48 26.73 5.30
CA GLU A 31 -11.06 26.60 4.95
C GLU A 31 -10.74 25.19 4.47
N LEU A 32 -11.28 24.18 5.16
CA LEU A 32 -11.17 22.79 4.74
C LEU A 32 -11.74 22.58 3.34
N ALA A 33 -12.90 23.15 3.02
CA ALA A 33 -13.50 23.00 1.70
C ALA A 33 -12.67 23.68 0.60
N ARG A 34 -12.13 24.87 0.89
CA ARG A 34 -11.22 25.55 -0.05
C ARG A 34 -9.96 24.71 -0.29
N TRP A 35 -9.32 24.26 0.79
CA TRP A 35 -8.12 23.42 0.68
C TRP A 35 -8.40 22.11 -0.04
N ALA A 36 -9.49 21.41 0.29
CA ALA A 36 -9.85 20.14 -0.34
C ALA A 36 -10.18 20.31 -1.83
N SER A 37 -10.80 21.42 -2.22
CA SER A 37 -11.06 21.72 -3.63
C SER A 37 -9.77 21.91 -4.44
N ASP A 38 -8.71 22.41 -3.81
CA ASP A 38 -7.44 22.72 -4.48
C ASP A 38 -6.43 21.55 -4.42
N ASN A 39 -6.58 20.62 -3.46
CA ASN A 39 -5.55 19.62 -3.12
C ASN A 39 -6.04 18.16 -3.14
N CYS A 40 -7.34 17.88 -3.27
CA CYS A 40 -7.87 16.51 -3.27
C CYS A 40 -8.57 16.18 -4.58
N ASP A 41 -8.04 15.21 -5.32
CA ASP A 41 -8.62 14.73 -6.57
C ASP A 41 -10.05 14.20 -6.38
N GLY A 42 -10.98 14.67 -7.21
CA GLY A 42 -12.39 14.28 -7.14
C GLY A 42 -13.22 15.03 -6.09
N LEU A 43 -12.67 16.08 -5.48
CA LEU A 43 -13.38 17.06 -4.64
C LEU A 43 -13.41 18.47 -5.27
N GLU A 44 -13.27 18.57 -6.58
CA GLU A 44 -13.26 19.85 -7.29
C GLU A 44 -14.60 20.58 -7.07
N GLY A 45 -14.54 21.79 -6.50
CA GLY A 45 -15.72 22.59 -6.19
C GLY A 45 -16.52 22.13 -4.97
N VAL A 46 -15.93 21.32 -4.08
CA VAL A 46 -16.51 21.01 -2.77
C VAL A 46 -16.74 22.30 -1.96
N ARG A 47 -17.88 22.40 -1.27
CA ARG A 47 -18.22 23.57 -0.46
C ARG A 47 -18.34 23.20 1.02
N TYR A 48 -18.28 24.20 1.89
CA TYR A 48 -18.32 24.00 3.35
C TYR A 48 -19.54 23.17 3.81
N TYR A 49 -20.70 23.34 3.17
CA TYR A 49 -21.92 22.60 3.52
C TYR A 49 -21.85 21.11 3.15
N ASP A 50 -20.94 20.71 2.26
CA ASP A 50 -20.75 19.29 1.93
C ASP A 50 -20.16 18.55 3.15
N PHE A 51 -19.40 19.24 4.01
CA PHE A 51 -18.86 18.71 5.27
C PHE A 51 -19.80 18.84 6.46
N THR A 52 -20.70 19.83 6.49
CA THR A 52 -21.49 20.16 7.70
C THR A 52 -22.96 19.78 7.62
N ARG A 53 -23.54 19.67 6.41
CA ARG A 53 -24.97 19.40 6.25
C ARG A 53 -25.29 17.96 6.69
N PRO A 54 -26.22 17.77 7.65
CA PRO A 54 -26.60 16.44 8.12
C PRO A 54 -27.34 15.64 7.03
N LEU A 55 -27.25 14.32 7.13
CA LEU A 55 -28.00 13.39 6.29
C LEU A 55 -29.39 13.19 6.90
N ILE A 56 -30.42 13.30 6.06
CA ILE A 56 -31.79 12.95 6.46
C ILE A 56 -31.94 11.45 6.24
N VAL A 57 -31.97 10.69 7.34
CA VAL A 57 -32.16 9.23 7.32
C VAL A 57 -33.56 8.93 7.83
N VAL A 58 -34.29 8.06 7.14
CA VAL A 58 -35.56 7.54 7.65
C VAL A 58 -35.25 6.39 8.58
N ASP A 59 -35.67 6.49 9.84
CA ASP A 59 -35.50 5.42 10.81
C ASP A 59 -36.37 4.23 10.42
N ALA A 60 -35.73 3.08 10.20
CA ALA A 60 -36.39 1.86 9.73
C ALA A 60 -37.45 1.32 10.72
N LYS A 61 -37.34 1.66 12.01
CA LYS A 61 -38.29 1.21 13.03
C LYS A 61 -39.47 2.16 13.26
N THR A 62 -39.25 3.47 13.10
CA THR A 62 -40.24 4.50 13.46
C THR A 62 -40.81 5.24 12.26
N GLY A 63 -40.25 5.07 11.06
CA GLY A 63 -40.65 5.76 9.83
C GLY A 63 -40.40 7.28 9.85
N LYS A 64 -39.85 7.81 10.95
CA LYS A 64 -39.59 9.24 11.12
C LYS A 64 -38.27 9.63 10.46
N LYS A 65 -38.25 10.80 9.82
CA LYS A 65 -37.02 11.42 9.29
C LYS A 65 -36.19 11.95 10.45
N GLN A 66 -34.97 11.45 10.61
CA GLN A 66 -34.02 11.94 11.60
C GLN A 66 -32.79 12.53 10.90
N ASN A 67 -32.24 13.59 11.49
CA ASN A 67 -31.00 14.21 11.04
C ASN A 67 -29.82 13.49 11.67
N LYS A 68 -29.06 12.75 10.87
CA LYS A 68 -27.82 12.09 11.27
C LYS A 68 -26.63 12.93 10.81
N LYS A 69 -25.68 13.21 11.71
CA LYS A 69 -24.41 13.86 11.33
C LYS A 69 -23.61 12.94 10.40
N LYS A 70 -22.88 13.52 9.46
CA LYS A 70 -21.94 12.80 8.60
C LYS A 70 -20.70 12.38 9.39
N GLN A 71 -20.01 11.36 8.92
CA GLN A 71 -18.80 10.88 9.57
C GLN A 71 -17.68 11.93 9.51
N CYS A 72 -17.53 12.63 8.38
CA CYS A 72 -16.60 13.74 8.25
C CYS A 72 -16.90 14.88 9.26
N THR A 73 -18.18 15.20 9.50
CA THR A 73 -18.57 16.22 10.50
C THR A 73 -18.18 15.80 11.91
N ILE A 74 -18.45 14.54 12.27
CA ILE A 74 -18.10 13.98 13.58
C ILE A 74 -16.58 14.00 13.77
N LEU A 75 -15.81 13.65 12.74
CA LEU A 75 -14.36 13.68 12.77
C LEU A 75 -13.81 15.10 12.98
N ILE A 76 -14.36 16.10 12.29
CA ILE A 76 -14.01 17.52 12.49
C ILE A 76 -14.26 17.94 13.95
N GLU A 77 -15.44 17.61 14.51
CA GLU A 77 -15.78 17.92 15.90
C GLU A 77 -14.82 17.22 16.87
N MET A 78 -14.53 15.93 16.65
CA MET A 78 -13.60 15.16 17.46
C MET A 78 -12.18 15.76 17.44
N LEU A 79 -11.65 16.10 16.27
CA LEU A 79 -10.32 16.68 16.12
C LEU A 79 -10.24 18.07 16.77
N ASN A 80 -11.25 18.91 16.60
CA ASN A 80 -11.31 20.21 17.26
C ASN A 80 -11.43 20.08 18.80
N ASN A 81 -12.14 19.05 19.28
CA ASN A 81 -12.22 18.74 20.72
C ASN A 81 -10.88 18.23 21.27
N GLN A 82 -10.21 17.31 20.57
CA GLN A 82 -8.88 16.81 20.94
C GLN A 82 -7.85 17.94 20.99
N ARG A 83 -7.94 18.90 20.07
CA ARG A 83 -7.07 20.09 20.02
C ARG A 83 -7.39 21.12 21.12
N GLY A 84 -8.45 20.92 21.91
CA GLY A 84 -8.88 21.84 22.96
C GLY A 84 -9.49 23.15 22.44
N ILE A 85 -9.81 23.25 21.14
CA ILE A 85 -10.25 24.49 20.49
C ILE A 85 -11.79 24.67 20.54
N GLY A 86 -12.52 23.71 21.11
CA GLY A 86 -14.01 23.71 21.13
C GLY A 86 -14.67 23.63 22.50
N ARG A 87 -13.94 23.27 23.57
CA ARG A 87 -14.46 23.34 24.95
C ARG A 87 -13.67 24.39 25.68
N ARG A 88 -14.27 25.57 25.89
CA ARG A 88 -14.05 26.22 27.18
C ARG A 88 -14.58 25.22 28.20
N PRO A 89 -13.75 24.67 29.10
CA PRO A 89 -14.31 24.03 30.29
C PRO A 89 -15.28 25.04 30.91
N GLU A 90 -16.36 24.60 31.55
CA GLU A 90 -17.20 25.49 32.35
C GLU A 90 -16.28 26.18 33.35
N TRP A 91 -15.80 27.35 32.99
CA TRP A 91 -14.74 28.04 33.69
C TRP A 91 -15.47 28.83 34.75
N ASN A 92 -15.17 28.52 36.01
CA ASN A 92 -15.67 29.30 37.09
C ASN A 92 -15.19 30.74 36.92
N ASP A 93 -16.10 31.71 36.94
CA ASP A 93 -15.78 33.14 36.87
C ASP A 93 -14.69 33.53 37.88
N LEU A 94 -14.64 32.87 39.04
CA LEU A 94 -13.63 33.07 40.07
C LEU A 94 -12.22 32.63 39.65
N LEU A 95 -12.09 31.55 38.88
CA LEU A 95 -10.80 31.05 38.40
C LEU A 95 -10.32 31.81 37.15
N CYS A 96 -11.21 32.57 36.50
CA CYS A 96 -10.95 33.22 35.22
C CYS A 96 -11.11 34.74 35.25
N ALA A 97 -11.51 35.32 36.39
CA ALA A 97 -11.57 36.75 36.56
C ALA A 97 -10.17 37.35 36.42
N ALA A 98 -10.02 38.27 35.46
CA ALA A 98 -8.81 39.08 35.32
C ALA A 98 -8.71 40.15 36.43
N ASP A 99 -9.84 40.52 37.06
CA ASP A 99 -9.92 41.52 38.11
C ASP A 99 -10.80 41.03 39.27
N ILE A 100 -10.26 41.08 40.48
CA ILE A 100 -10.92 40.66 41.72
C ILE A 100 -12.13 41.55 42.05
N ASN A 101 -12.13 42.82 41.64
CA ASN A 101 -13.24 43.74 41.89
C ASN A 101 -14.52 43.30 41.20
N SER A 102 -14.43 42.61 40.06
CA SER A 102 -15.58 42.03 39.35
C SER A 102 -16.32 40.95 40.14
N ILE A 103 -15.64 40.32 41.11
CA ILE A 103 -16.20 39.33 42.03
C ILE A 103 -16.66 40.01 43.32
N LEU A 104 -15.84 40.93 43.85
CA LEU A 104 -16.13 41.63 45.11
C LEU A 104 -17.36 42.53 45.03
N ASN A 105 -17.67 43.05 43.83
CA ASN A 105 -18.88 43.85 43.58
C ASN A 105 -20.17 43.03 43.46
N ARG A 106 -20.09 41.69 43.41
CA ARG A 106 -21.28 40.81 43.40
C ARG A 106 -21.87 40.67 44.80
N THR A 107 -23.08 40.14 44.89
CA THR A 107 -23.71 39.88 46.19
C THR A 107 -22.94 38.82 46.97
N LYS A 108 -23.03 38.85 48.31
CA LYS A 108 -22.40 37.83 49.17
C LYS A 108 -22.90 36.41 48.86
N ALA A 109 -24.14 36.27 48.39
CA ALA A 109 -24.71 34.98 47.99
C ALA A 109 -24.01 34.45 46.73
N ASP A 110 -23.83 35.30 45.71
CA ASP A 110 -23.16 34.92 44.46
C ASP A 110 -21.69 34.60 44.69
N GLN A 111 -20.99 35.37 45.54
CA GLN A 111 -19.61 35.09 45.93
C GLN A 111 -19.46 33.71 46.56
N ARG A 112 -20.39 33.32 47.45
CA ARG A 112 -20.38 31.99 48.07
C ARG A 112 -20.61 30.89 47.05
N GLN A 113 -21.53 31.09 46.11
CA GLN A 113 -21.79 30.11 45.05
C GLN A 113 -20.56 29.92 44.16
N LEU A 114 -19.93 31.02 43.72
CA LEU A 114 -18.70 30.96 42.94
C LEU A 114 -17.57 30.20 43.66
N ILE A 115 -17.42 30.38 44.97
CA ILE A 115 -16.43 29.65 45.77
C ILE A 115 -16.75 28.15 45.84
N LEU A 116 -18.02 27.78 46.00
CA LEU A 116 -18.45 26.36 46.02
C LEU A 116 -18.18 25.69 44.69
N ASP A 117 -18.59 26.34 43.60
CA ASP A 117 -18.38 25.84 42.24
C ASP A 117 -16.87 25.68 41.95
N ALA A 118 -16.02 26.61 42.43
CA ALA A 118 -14.57 26.56 42.22
C ALA A 118 -13.95 25.39 43.00
N ARG A 119 -14.43 25.12 44.22
CA ARG A 119 -14.00 23.98 45.03
C ARG A 119 -14.39 22.66 44.37
N GLU A 120 -15.59 22.56 43.83
CA GLU A 120 -16.03 21.35 43.13
C GLU A 120 -15.21 21.11 41.86
N GLN A 121 -14.97 22.16 41.06
CA GLN A 121 -14.11 22.08 39.88
C GLN A 121 -12.68 21.68 40.24
N HIS A 122 -12.10 22.29 41.28
CA HIS A 122 -10.77 21.93 41.76
C HIS A 122 -10.71 20.47 42.22
N ALA A 123 -11.73 19.98 42.92
CA ALA A 123 -11.80 18.57 43.34
C ALA A 123 -11.89 17.60 42.15
N LYS A 124 -12.68 17.95 41.11
CA LYS A 124 -12.76 17.19 39.86
C LYS A 124 -11.41 17.16 39.15
N LEU A 125 -10.78 18.32 38.96
CA LEU A 125 -9.46 18.45 38.34
C LEU A 125 -8.39 17.66 39.10
N LYS A 126 -8.37 17.73 40.44
CA LYS A 126 -7.42 16.98 41.27
C LYS A 126 -7.56 15.47 41.05
N LYS A 127 -8.79 14.94 40.97
CA LYS A 127 -9.04 13.53 40.64
C LYS A 127 -8.56 13.18 39.23
N THR A 128 -8.83 14.04 38.24
CA THR A 128 -8.39 13.82 36.87
C THR A 128 -6.87 13.84 36.75
N VAL A 129 -6.19 14.77 37.40
CA VAL A 129 -4.72 14.85 37.44
C VAL A 129 -4.12 13.59 38.05
N ALA A 130 -4.63 13.13 39.19
CA ALA A 130 -4.16 11.89 39.81
C ALA A 130 -4.31 10.68 38.87
N ARG A 131 -5.47 10.57 38.18
CA ARG A 131 -5.69 9.51 37.19
C ARG A 131 -4.73 9.60 36.00
N LEU A 132 -4.48 10.81 35.49
CA LEU A 132 -3.57 11.02 34.37
C LEU A 132 -2.12 10.75 34.76
N GLN A 133 -1.71 11.10 35.97
CA GLN A 133 -0.38 10.77 36.50
C GLN A 133 -0.18 9.25 36.57
N GLU A 134 -1.17 8.51 37.08
CA GLU A 134 -1.09 7.05 37.12
C GLU A 134 -1.08 6.43 35.72
N SER A 135 -1.94 6.91 34.81
CA SER A 135 -1.93 6.46 33.42
C SER A 135 -0.59 6.73 32.73
N ASN A 136 0.05 7.88 33.00
CA ASN A 136 1.37 8.19 32.45
C ASN A 136 2.45 7.29 33.03
N ARG A 137 2.39 6.94 34.31
CA ARG A 137 3.32 6.00 34.95
C ARG A 137 3.24 4.63 34.28
N VAL A 138 2.03 4.11 34.08
CA VAL A 138 1.81 2.83 33.39
C VAL A 138 2.35 2.87 31.95
N LEU A 139 2.06 3.95 31.20
CA LEU A 139 2.58 4.11 29.85
C LEU A 139 4.12 4.21 29.80
N GLN A 140 4.74 4.83 30.79
CA GLN A 140 6.20 4.88 30.89
C GLN A 140 6.80 3.50 31.15
N GLU A 141 6.19 2.71 32.02
CA GLU A 141 6.60 1.33 32.30
C GLU A 141 6.45 0.42 31.07
N GLU A 142 5.32 0.52 30.37
CA GLU A 142 5.09 -0.20 29.11
C GLU A 142 6.11 0.21 28.03
N ASN A 143 6.39 1.50 27.90
CA ASN A 143 7.35 2.00 26.92
C ASN A 143 8.76 1.50 27.22
N GLN A 144 9.17 1.47 28.49
CA GLN A 144 10.45 0.90 28.88
C GLN A 144 10.52 -0.61 28.56
N SER A 145 9.45 -1.36 28.87
CA SER A 145 9.39 -2.79 28.53
C SER A 145 9.48 -3.05 27.03
N LEU A 146 8.88 -2.18 26.20
CA LEU A 146 8.98 -2.26 24.74
C LEU A 146 10.39 -1.95 24.24
N LEU A 147 11.08 -0.97 24.84
CA LEU A 147 12.47 -0.66 24.51
C LEU A 147 13.39 -1.84 24.82
N ASP A 148 13.26 -2.43 26.00
CA ASP A 148 14.05 -3.61 26.39
C ASP A 148 13.78 -4.79 25.44
N LYS A 149 12.51 -4.97 25.01
CA LYS A 149 12.15 -6.00 24.03
C LYS A 149 12.75 -5.73 22.64
N ILE A 150 12.79 -4.48 22.20
CA ILE A 150 13.45 -4.10 20.94
C ILE A 150 14.94 -4.41 21.00
N GLU A 151 15.59 -4.11 22.13
CA GLU A 151 17.01 -4.43 22.32
C GLU A 151 17.26 -5.94 22.22
N SER A 152 16.48 -6.75 22.94
CA SER A 152 16.59 -8.22 22.86
C SER A 152 16.34 -8.78 21.45
N LEU A 153 15.40 -8.19 20.70
CA LEU A 153 15.13 -8.58 19.33
C LEU A 153 16.30 -8.21 18.41
N ASN A 154 16.91 -7.04 18.59
CA ASN A 154 18.07 -6.62 17.80
C ASN A 154 19.27 -7.56 18.02
N GLU A 155 19.51 -8.00 19.26
CA GLU A 155 20.53 -9.00 19.56
C GLU A 155 20.26 -10.32 18.83
N SER A 156 19.02 -10.81 18.88
CA SER A 156 18.59 -12.02 18.17
C SER A 156 18.75 -11.89 16.65
N PHE A 157 18.46 -10.71 16.11
CA PHE A 157 18.58 -10.42 14.68
C PHE A 157 20.05 -10.43 14.24
N LEU A 158 20.94 -9.86 15.05
CA LEU A 158 22.37 -9.85 14.81
C LEU A 158 22.98 -11.27 14.87
N GLU A 159 22.46 -12.14 15.73
CA GLU A 159 22.83 -13.55 15.75
C GLU A 159 22.31 -14.31 14.52
N CYS A 160 21.06 -14.08 14.11
CA CYS A 160 20.51 -14.58 12.85
C CYS A 160 21.34 -14.13 11.64
N GLU A 161 21.75 -12.88 11.58
CA GLU A 161 22.58 -12.37 10.49
C GLU A 161 23.95 -13.07 10.45
N LYS A 162 24.60 -13.24 11.62
CA LYS A 162 25.87 -13.99 11.71
C LYS A 162 25.72 -15.43 11.25
N THR A 163 24.65 -16.12 11.64
CA THR A 163 24.39 -17.51 11.21
C THR A 163 24.09 -17.58 9.71
N GLN A 164 23.30 -16.66 9.17
CA GLN A 164 23.03 -16.54 7.74
C GLN A 164 24.32 -16.32 6.94
N GLN A 165 25.22 -15.44 7.40
CA GLN A 165 26.51 -15.22 6.76
C GLN A 165 27.39 -16.48 6.77
N LYS A 166 27.41 -17.24 7.87
CA LYS A 166 28.12 -18.53 7.96
C LYS A 166 27.55 -19.55 6.97
N LEU A 167 26.23 -19.72 6.94
CA LEU A 167 25.56 -20.63 6.02
C LEU A 167 25.77 -20.23 4.56
N SER A 168 25.71 -18.93 4.23
CA SER A 168 26.00 -18.44 2.88
C SER A 168 27.42 -18.80 2.42
N LYS A 169 28.41 -18.68 3.31
CA LYS A 169 29.79 -19.12 3.02
C LYS A 169 29.87 -20.62 2.79
N GLN A 170 29.22 -21.43 3.64
CA GLN A 170 29.19 -22.89 3.48
C GLN A 170 28.52 -23.31 2.17
N ILE A 171 27.38 -22.71 1.83
CA ILE A 171 26.68 -22.95 0.56
C ILE A 171 27.60 -22.63 -0.62
N LYS A 172 28.32 -21.49 -0.61
CA LYS A 172 29.26 -21.14 -1.68
C LYS A 172 30.38 -22.18 -1.85
N VAL A 173 30.90 -22.74 -0.76
CA VAL A 173 31.92 -23.79 -0.82
C VAL A 173 31.34 -25.06 -1.44
N ILE A 174 30.17 -25.50 -0.98
CA ILE A 174 29.49 -26.70 -1.50
C ILE A 174 29.17 -26.54 -2.99
N LEU A 175 28.69 -25.36 -3.40
CA LEU A 175 28.36 -25.06 -4.78
C LEU A 175 29.59 -25.16 -5.69
N LYS A 176 30.73 -24.59 -5.26
CA LYS A 176 32.00 -24.71 -5.98
C LYS A 176 32.49 -26.16 -6.07
N SER A 177 32.39 -26.94 -4.99
CA SER A 177 32.79 -28.35 -5.05
C SER A 177 31.87 -29.15 -5.98
N ALA A 178 30.57 -28.87 -6.00
CA ALA A 178 29.63 -29.54 -6.90
C ALA A 178 29.87 -29.17 -8.37
N GLU A 179 30.17 -27.89 -8.66
CA GLU A 179 30.57 -27.44 -10.00
C GLU A 179 31.85 -28.12 -10.46
N HIS A 180 32.84 -28.25 -9.58
CA HIS A 180 34.09 -28.94 -9.87
C HIS A 180 33.87 -30.44 -10.14
N GLU A 181 33.01 -31.09 -9.35
CA GLU A 181 32.68 -32.51 -9.56
C GLU A 181 31.91 -32.73 -10.86
N ALA A 182 30.96 -31.86 -11.19
CA ALA A 182 30.24 -31.89 -12.46
C ALA A 182 31.20 -31.65 -13.66
N GLN A 183 32.19 -30.77 -13.51
CA GLN A 183 33.24 -30.57 -14.51
C GLN A 183 34.12 -31.81 -14.67
N LYS A 184 34.53 -32.44 -13.55
CA LYS A 184 35.27 -33.71 -13.57
C LYS A 184 34.48 -34.80 -14.30
N GLU A 185 33.21 -34.98 -13.99
CA GLU A 185 32.36 -35.95 -14.69
C GLU A 185 32.21 -35.65 -16.19
N ALA A 186 32.06 -34.38 -16.56
CA ALA A 186 31.98 -33.97 -17.96
C ALA A 186 33.28 -34.24 -18.72
N LEU A 187 34.43 -34.01 -18.09
CA LEU A 187 35.77 -34.32 -18.63
C LEU A 187 36.01 -35.83 -18.70
N ALA A 188 35.58 -36.58 -17.68
CA ALA A 188 35.64 -38.04 -17.65
C ALA A 188 34.83 -38.68 -18.78
N LYS A 189 33.65 -38.14 -19.12
CA LYS A 189 32.88 -38.56 -20.31
C LYS A 189 33.62 -38.29 -21.63
N GLN A 190 34.56 -37.36 -21.62
CA GLN A 190 35.47 -37.10 -22.75
C GLN A 190 36.78 -37.89 -22.63
N GLY A 191 36.96 -38.76 -21.63
CA GLY A 191 38.18 -39.56 -21.45
C GLY A 191 39.36 -38.80 -20.82
N ILE A 192 39.12 -37.65 -20.19
CA ILE A 192 40.13 -36.84 -19.49
C ILE A 192 39.94 -37.02 -17.98
N PHE A 193 40.97 -37.53 -17.30
CA PHE A 193 40.99 -37.77 -15.85
C PHE A 193 42.14 -37.01 -15.19
N GLU A 194 42.14 -36.92 -13.85
CA GLU A 194 43.22 -36.25 -13.10
C GLU A 194 44.58 -36.96 -13.28
N ASP A 195 44.58 -38.28 -13.42
CA ASP A 195 45.80 -39.10 -13.47
C ASP A 195 46.30 -39.36 -14.91
N GLY A 196 45.60 -38.80 -15.91
CA GLY A 196 45.96 -38.97 -17.32
C GLY A 196 44.76 -38.91 -18.28
N VAL A 197 45.05 -39.08 -19.57
CA VAL A 197 44.04 -39.06 -20.65
C VAL A 197 43.94 -40.45 -21.27
N ASP A 198 42.75 -41.04 -21.24
CA ASP A 198 42.45 -42.23 -22.03
C ASP A 198 42.12 -41.81 -23.46
N LEU A 199 43.16 -41.85 -24.30
CA LEU A 199 43.08 -41.52 -25.73
C LEU A 199 42.01 -42.35 -26.46
N SER A 200 41.77 -43.59 -26.06
CA SER A 200 40.80 -44.46 -26.74
C SER A 200 39.36 -44.00 -26.49
N MET A 201 39.06 -43.62 -25.25
CA MET A 201 37.77 -43.10 -24.84
C MET A 201 37.55 -41.66 -25.34
N TYR A 202 38.61 -40.85 -25.35
CA TYR A 202 38.61 -39.50 -25.92
C TYR A 202 38.32 -39.50 -27.42
N ILE A 203 39.00 -40.35 -28.19
CA ILE A 203 38.78 -40.48 -29.64
C ILE A 203 37.34 -40.91 -29.89
N LYS A 204 36.82 -41.93 -29.19
CA LYS A 204 35.42 -42.38 -29.34
C LYS A 204 34.41 -41.26 -29.05
N ALA A 205 34.62 -40.48 -28.00
CA ALA A 205 33.76 -39.35 -27.65
C ALA A 205 33.80 -38.24 -28.71
N LYS A 206 34.97 -37.96 -29.30
CA LYS A 206 35.10 -36.98 -30.39
C LYS A 206 34.50 -37.47 -31.69
N THR A 207 34.69 -38.75 -32.05
CA THR A 207 34.10 -39.33 -33.27
C THR A 207 32.57 -39.30 -33.21
N THR A 208 31.97 -39.69 -32.08
CA THR A 208 30.51 -39.61 -31.89
C THR A 208 29.98 -38.17 -31.92
N THR A 209 30.78 -37.19 -31.47
CA THR A 209 30.44 -35.76 -31.60
C THR A 209 30.46 -35.31 -33.06
N ILE A 210 31.46 -35.74 -33.82
CA ILE A 210 31.61 -35.43 -35.25
C ILE A 210 30.48 -36.08 -36.06
N GLU A 211 30.15 -37.34 -35.78
CA GLU A 211 29.05 -38.07 -36.42
C GLU A 211 27.72 -37.34 -36.23
N ARG A 212 27.38 -36.93 -34.99
CA ARG A 212 26.18 -36.12 -34.73
C ARG A 212 26.20 -34.78 -35.48
N ALA A 213 27.34 -34.10 -35.54
CA ALA A 213 27.44 -32.84 -36.28
C ALA A 213 27.23 -33.05 -37.79
N LEU A 214 27.70 -34.16 -38.34
CA LEU A 214 27.47 -34.55 -39.74
C LEU A 214 26.01 -34.94 -39.99
N GLU A 215 25.37 -35.66 -39.07
CA GLU A 215 23.94 -35.96 -39.13
C GLU A 215 23.09 -34.70 -39.13
N VAL A 216 23.40 -33.73 -38.25
CA VAL A 216 22.73 -32.43 -38.21
C VAL A 216 22.97 -31.65 -39.51
N LYS A 217 24.21 -31.62 -40.02
CA LYS A 217 24.51 -31.00 -41.32
C LYS A 217 23.71 -31.65 -42.44
N ASN A 218 23.64 -32.97 -42.48
CA ASN A 218 22.89 -33.72 -43.47
C ASN A 218 21.38 -33.45 -43.36
N ALA A 219 20.85 -33.36 -42.14
CA ALA A 219 19.46 -32.98 -41.90
C ALA A 219 19.16 -31.56 -42.38
N ILE A 220 20.06 -30.60 -42.13
CA ILE A 220 19.96 -29.22 -42.64
C ILE A 220 20.02 -29.19 -44.17
N MET A 221 20.97 -29.92 -44.78
CA MET A 221 21.12 -30.01 -46.24
C MET A 221 19.91 -30.67 -46.89
N ASN A 222 19.33 -31.70 -46.29
CA ASN A 222 18.11 -32.34 -46.78
C ASN A 222 16.90 -31.40 -46.69
N GLN A 223 16.79 -30.60 -45.62
CA GLN A 223 15.76 -29.56 -45.53
C GLN A 223 15.96 -28.43 -46.56
N LEU A 224 17.20 -28.05 -46.86
CA LEU A 224 17.51 -27.07 -47.91
C LEU A 224 17.22 -27.61 -49.31
N ASN A 225 17.60 -28.86 -49.59
CA ASN A 225 17.36 -29.51 -50.89
C ASN A 225 15.85 -29.76 -51.13
N ASN A 226 15.09 -30.12 -50.10
CA ASN A 226 13.63 -30.25 -50.21
C ASN A 226 12.95 -28.91 -50.49
N LYS A 227 13.49 -27.78 -50.00
CA LYS A 227 13.02 -26.43 -50.34
C LYS A 227 13.42 -25.99 -51.76
N GLN A 228 14.47 -26.58 -52.33
CA GLN A 228 14.88 -26.33 -53.73
C GLN A 228 14.05 -27.18 -54.71
N GLY A 229 13.71 -28.42 -54.35
CA GLY A 229 12.90 -29.34 -55.17
C GLY A 229 11.43 -28.94 -55.34
N GLU A 230 10.88 -28.08 -54.46
CA GLU A 230 9.55 -27.49 -54.66
C GLU A 230 9.52 -26.38 -55.74
N LYS A 231 10.68 -25.86 -56.18
CA LYS A 231 10.73 -24.88 -57.29
C LYS A 231 10.80 -25.51 -58.67
N ASP A 232 11.20 -26.77 -58.80
CA ASP A 232 11.38 -27.44 -60.10
C ASP A 232 10.21 -28.37 -60.51
N ILE A 233 9.13 -28.45 -59.72
CA ILE A 233 7.90 -29.23 -60.04
C ILE A 233 6.70 -28.32 -60.42
N LYS A 234 6.90 -27.01 -60.59
CA LYS A 234 5.87 -26.10 -61.15
C LYS A 234 6.33 -25.44 -62.45
N ALA A 235 6.71 -26.27 -63.42
CA ALA A 235 6.93 -25.85 -64.80
C ALA A 235 6.13 -26.73 -65.79
N GLU A 236 4.86 -27.02 -65.48
CA GLU A 236 3.83 -27.24 -66.51
C GLU A 236 2.78 -26.15 -66.30
N ALA A 237 2.96 -25.07 -67.05
CA ALA A 237 1.99 -24.00 -67.16
C ALA A 237 0.82 -24.49 -68.01
N GLU A 238 -0.30 -24.75 -67.33
CA GLU A 238 -1.62 -24.56 -67.93
C GLU A 238 -1.72 -23.15 -68.53
N ASN A 239 -2.29 -23.10 -69.73
CA ASN A 239 -2.36 -21.92 -70.59
C ASN A 239 -3.05 -20.74 -69.85
N PRO A 240 -2.42 -19.55 -69.76
CA PRO A 240 -2.93 -18.39 -69.00
C PRO A 240 -4.24 -17.76 -69.52
N LYS A 241 -4.91 -18.36 -70.51
CA LYS A 241 -6.24 -17.93 -70.97
C LYS A 241 -7.40 -18.57 -70.19
N ASP A 242 -7.22 -19.72 -69.54
CA ASP A 242 -8.33 -20.43 -68.87
C ASP A 242 -8.58 -19.95 -67.43
N ILE A 243 -7.62 -19.25 -66.81
CA ILE A 243 -7.74 -18.70 -65.45
C ILE A 243 -8.58 -17.41 -65.44
N ILE A 244 -8.61 -16.65 -66.53
CA ILE A 244 -9.34 -15.36 -66.61
C ILE A 244 -10.85 -15.59 -66.80
N MET A 245 -11.28 -16.70 -67.41
CA MET A 245 -12.69 -16.96 -67.70
C MET A 245 -13.47 -17.66 -66.56
N ASN A 246 -12.78 -18.32 -65.60
CA ASN A 246 -13.43 -18.98 -64.47
C ASN A 246 -13.52 -18.12 -63.19
N GLY A 247 -12.77 -17.00 -63.12
CA GLY A 247 -12.83 -16.07 -61.98
C GLY A 247 -13.90 -14.97 -62.09
N LEU A 248 -14.40 -14.71 -63.30
CA LEU A 248 -15.40 -13.66 -63.57
C LEU A 248 -16.86 -14.14 -63.54
N ALA A 249 -17.10 -15.45 -63.41
CA ALA A 249 -18.46 -16.01 -63.32
C ALA A 249 -19.03 -16.10 -61.89
N ASN A 250 -18.24 -15.79 -60.85
CA ASN A 250 -18.62 -15.99 -59.44
C ASN A 250 -18.63 -14.70 -58.60
N ILE A 251 -18.69 -13.51 -59.22
CA ILE A 251 -18.72 -12.23 -58.48
C ILE A 251 -20.10 -11.55 -58.53
N ASP A 252 -21.08 -12.06 -59.28
CA ASP A 252 -22.39 -11.41 -59.43
C ASP A 252 -23.57 -12.03 -58.65
N GLU A 253 -23.35 -12.93 -57.68
CA GLU A 253 -24.47 -13.53 -56.89
C GLU A 253 -24.50 -13.23 -55.39
N HIS A 254 -23.68 -12.32 -54.86
CA HIS A 254 -23.84 -11.82 -53.49
C HIS A 254 -23.87 -10.28 -53.42
N CYS A 255 -24.93 -9.72 -53.99
CA CYS A 255 -25.69 -8.58 -53.45
C CYS A 255 -27.19 -8.87 -53.58
#